data_AF-A0A839SV37-F1
#
_entry.id   AF-A0A839SV37-F1
#
_cell.length_a   1.000
_cell.length_b   1.000
_cell.length_c   1.000
_cell.angle_alpha   90.00
_cell.angle_beta   90.00
_cell.angle_gamma   90.00
#
_symmetry.space_group_name_H-M   'P 1'
#
loop_
_entity.id
_entity.type
_entity.pdbx_description
1 polymer ?
#
loop_
_entity_poly.entity_id
_entity_poly.type
_entity_poly.pdbx_seq_one_letter_code
_entity_poly.pdbx_strand_id
1 'polypeptide(L)'
;MRDRHSGAREDTLSHALLERVGLISKQLRRNRAGDTRSLSFRDLARLSVVNEQEIQRSGSPLLSGQFVQSTPEYAAFKLLITGTDDSALVSSREVAGRRESVSGKLELLDQLIEELQVEINEEGLDEAELRDQLKKLEGNIEERNTALNEVQAVHDDLLQQRAGLARDIQRRRARLLEIQELTGRFKLLDEHYQTDLKRLEAIHESGSFFVHLDRDICPLCGANPGDQHLDAECDGNTEEVVLAAGAEMDKIRRLDRELSETVVSLKNEVEQIDSELPSLQEQYKKIDEQLTEIAKPTVSTERASYNQLISERAEVNASFDKFRRLERLVHQKDELEEQEEDGGEATESRTTVPRITLDAFSQTVERVLTEWHYPNANRVFFDESAKDFQIAGKARGSSGKGLRAITHAAVSIAVLEFCLEHDLPHPGFLVLDSPLLAYWKPEGEEDDLSGTDLKERFYDYILGLRSDAQVIIVENEHPPDFVLERGNVTVFTKNPHRDRYGFFPVRNGV
;
A
#
# COMPACT_ATOMS: atom_id res chain seq x y z
N MET A 1 -13.25 17.28 -35.60
CA MET A 1 -11.86 17.12 -35.12
C MET A 1 -11.38 18.47 -34.62
N ARG A 2 -10.53 18.51 -33.59
CA ARG A 2 -9.98 19.76 -33.05
C ARG A 2 -8.74 20.22 -33.83
N ASP A 3 -8.54 21.53 -33.88
CA ASP A 3 -7.47 22.16 -34.69
C ASP A 3 -6.11 22.22 -33.98
N ARG A 4 -6.08 22.18 -32.64
CA ARG A 4 -4.84 22.27 -31.85
C ARG A 4 -4.38 20.89 -31.40
N HIS A 5 -3.14 20.52 -31.75
CA HIS A 5 -2.49 19.28 -31.33
C HIS A 5 -2.05 19.32 -29.86
N SER A 6 -2.14 18.17 -29.19
CA SER A 6 -1.55 17.89 -27.88
C SER A 6 -1.18 16.41 -27.86
N GLY A 7 0.02 16.07 -27.38
CA GLY A 7 0.50 14.68 -27.35
C GLY A 7 -0.37 13.71 -26.54
N ALA A 8 -1.16 14.22 -25.58
CA ALA A 8 -2.07 13.42 -24.75
C ALA A 8 -3.49 13.26 -25.34
N ARG A 9 -3.78 13.84 -26.51
CA ARG A 9 -5.12 13.88 -27.09
C ARG A 9 -5.17 13.18 -28.45
N GLU A 10 -6.10 12.24 -28.56
CA GLU A 10 -6.33 11.45 -29.78
C GLU A 10 -7.37 12.10 -30.72
N ASP A 11 -8.14 13.09 -30.24
CA ASP A 11 -9.27 13.73 -30.96
C ASP A 11 -8.86 14.89 -31.93
N THR A 12 -7.59 14.93 -32.35
CA THR A 12 -7.03 16.03 -33.15
C THR A 12 -6.74 15.61 -34.59
N LEU A 13 -6.87 16.54 -35.56
CA LEU A 13 -6.54 16.26 -36.98
C LEU A 13 -5.08 15.81 -37.13
N SER A 14 -4.16 16.44 -36.39
CA SER A 14 -2.76 16.07 -36.37
C SER A 14 -2.55 14.63 -35.91
N HIS A 15 -3.28 14.17 -34.90
CA HIS A 15 -3.15 12.78 -34.42
C HIS A 15 -3.61 11.78 -35.48
N ALA A 16 -4.79 12.00 -36.08
CA ALA A 16 -5.31 11.13 -37.14
C ALA A 16 -4.41 11.07 -38.38
N LEU A 17 -3.72 12.16 -38.73
CA LEU A 17 -2.75 12.17 -39.83
C LEU A 17 -1.43 11.47 -39.47
N LEU A 18 -0.92 11.67 -38.24
CA LEU A 18 0.29 10.98 -37.76
C LEU A 18 0.07 9.48 -37.63
N GLU A 19 -1.14 9.05 -37.25
CA GLU A 19 -1.54 7.64 -37.21
C GLU A 19 -1.40 6.95 -38.57
N ARG A 20 -1.90 7.59 -39.62
CA ARG A 20 -1.82 7.06 -40.99
C ARG A 20 -0.39 6.97 -41.52
N VAL A 21 0.50 7.84 -41.03
CA VAL A 21 1.93 7.85 -41.41
C VAL A 21 2.76 6.90 -40.50
N GLY A 22 2.19 6.38 -39.41
CA GLY A 22 2.91 5.51 -38.46
C GLY A 22 3.84 6.25 -37.49
N LEU A 23 3.60 7.54 -37.24
CA LEU A 23 4.44 8.42 -36.42
C LEU A 23 3.79 8.85 -35.09
N ILE A 24 2.88 8.05 -34.54
CA ILE A 24 2.25 8.32 -33.24
C ILE A 24 3.29 8.29 -32.11
N SER A 25 3.10 9.15 -31.12
CA SER A 25 3.89 9.22 -29.87
C SER A 25 5.38 9.51 -30.04
N LYS A 26 5.81 9.92 -31.24
CA LYS A 26 7.19 10.33 -31.48
C LYS A 26 7.50 11.67 -30.84
N GLN A 27 8.69 11.78 -30.25
CA GLN A 27 9.16 12.96 -29.52
C GLN A 27 10.28 13.66 -30.30
N LEU A 28 10.18 14.98 -30.44
CA LEU A 28 11.21 15.82 -31.06
C LEU A 28 11.90 16.67 -30.00
N ARG A 29 13.22 16.82 -30.11
CA ARG A 29 13.94 17.77 -29.25
C ARG A 29 13.49 19.20 -29.51
N ARG A 30 13.16 19.91 -28.44
CA ARG A 30 12.71 21.31 -28.43
C ARG A 30 13.87 22.29 -28.30
N ASN A 31 14.86 22.01 -27.44
CA ASN A 31 15.95 22.96 -27.16
C ASN A 31 17.29 22.27 -26.84
N ARG A 32 18.34 23.09 -26.58
CA ARG A 32 19.67 22.60 -26.20
C ARG A 32 19.71 21.94 -24.82
N ALA A 33 18.76 22.26 -23.93
CA ALA A 33 18.64 21.64 -22.62
C ALA A 33 18.15 20.19 -22.68
N GLY A 34 17.80 19.67 -23.86
CA GLY A 34 17.32 18.30 -24.02
C GLY A 34 15.81 18.15 -23.78
N ASP A 35 15.08 19.25 -23.56
CA ASP A 35 13.62 19.19 -23.44
C ASP A 35 13.02 18.65 -24.75
N THR A 36 12.04 17.77 -24.65
CA THR A 36 11.33 17.17 -25.79
C THR A 36 9.91 17.75 -25.94
N ARG A 37 9.35 17.64 -27.14
CA ARG A 37 7.93 17.96 -27.43
C ARG A 37 7.34 16.86 -28.32
N SER A 38 6.04 16.65 -28.21
CA SER A 38 5.35 15.72 -29.12
C SER A 38 5.44 16.19 -30.57
N LEU A 39 5.66 15.26 -31.49
CA LEU A 39 5.60 15.49 -32.93
C LEU A 39 4.19 15.95 -33.32
N SER A 40 4.11 17.04 -34.09
CA SER A 40 2.88 17.50 -34.73
C SER A 40 2.96 17.24 -36.22
N PHE A 41 1.82 16.98 -36.87
CA PHE A 41 1.77 16.82 -38.32
C PHE A 41 2.21 18.10 -39.05
N ARG A 42 2.14 19.27 -38.39
CA ARG A 42 2.68 20.53 -38.94
C ARG A 42 4.20 20.48 -39.12
N ASP A 43 4.91 19.72 -38.29
CA ASP A 43 6.36 19.55 -38.41
C ASP A 43 6.71 18.76 -39.69
N LEU A 44 5.88 17.77 -40.06
CA LEU A 44 6.01 17.01 -41.32
C LEU A 44 5.56 17.84 -42.53
N ALA A 45 4.41 18.51 -42.41
CA ALA A 45 3.85 19.34 -43.48
C ALA A 45 4.81 20.45 -43.92
N ARG A 46 5.68 20.93 -43.03
CA ARG A 46 6.73 21.90 -43.36
C ARG A 46 7.72 21.36 -44.39
N LEU A 47 8.06 20.08 -44.33
CA LEU A 47 9.01 19.44 -45.25
C LEU A 47 8.33 18.98 -46.55
N SER A 48 7.00 18.86 -46.55
CA SER A 48 6.20 18.39 -47.69
C SER A 48 5.40 19.50 -48.40
N VAL A 49 5.35 20.73 -47.88
CA VAL A 49 4.61 21.85 -48.50
C VAL A 49 5.51 23.07 -48.56
N VAL A 50 6.01 23.35 -49.76
CA VAL A 50 6.94 24.45 -50.03
C VAL A 50 6.22 25.53 -50.84
N ASN A 51 6.14 26.73 -50.29
CA ASN A 51 5.57 27.89 -50.98
C ASN A 51 6.62 28.65 -51.81
N GLU A 52 6.16 29.58 -52.67
CA GLU A 52 7.05 30.34 -53.58
C GLU A 52 8.15 31.14 -52.83
N GLN A 53 7.85 31.70 -51.66
CA GLN A 53 8.83 32.47 -50.89
C GLN A 53 9.91 31.58 -50.28
N GLU A 54 9.53 30.38 -49.86
CA GLU A 54 10.42 29.41 -49.24
C GLU A 54 11.33 28.74 -50.27
N ILE A 55 10.77 28.34 -51.42
CA ILE A 55 11.53 27.63 -52.45
C ILE A 55 12.71 28.48 -52.96
N GLN A 56 12.54 29.80 -53.05
CA GLN A 56 13.54 30.74 -53.56
C GLN A 56 14.55 31.23 -52.49
N ARG A 57 14.39 30.82 -51.23
CA ARG A 57 15.13 31.38 -50.09
C ARG A 57 16.59 30.89 -50.06
N SER A 58 17.49 31.74 -49.55
CA SER A 58 18.90 31.40 -49.29
C SER A 58 19.13 30.48 -48.08
N GLY A 59 18.19 30.42 -47.13
CA GLY A 59 18.27 29.53 -45.96
C GLY A 59 17.98 28.07 -46.33
N SER A 60 18.42 27.12 -45.49
CA SER A 60 18.28 25.67 -45.71
C SER A 60 16.85 25.26 -46.09
N PRO A 61 16.66 24.31 -47.03
CA PRO A 61 15.36 23.75 -47.37
C PRO A 61 14.70 22.99 -46.20
N LEU A 62 15.48 22.62 -45.19
CA LEU A 62 15.02 21.85 -44.04
C LEU A 62 14.50 22.73 -42.90
N LEU A 63 14.71 24.05 -42.97
CA LEU A 63 14.49 24.96 -41.84
C LEU A 63 13.63 26.17 -42.24
N SER A 64 12.75 26.61 -41.34
CA SER A 64 11.99 27.86 -41.52
C SER A 64 12.81 29.12 -41.28
N GLY A 65 14.06 29.00 -40.83
CA GLY A 65 14.91 30.11 -40.42
C GLY A 65 14.48 30.82 -39.13
N GLN A 66 13.44 30.33 -38.45
CA GLN A 66 13.11 30.77 -37.09
C GLN A 66 14.03 30.08 -36.10
N PHE A 67 14.85 30.84 -35.37
CA PHE A 67 15.87 30.29 -34.45
C PHE A 67 15.31 29.29 -33.44
N VAL A 68 14.11 29.56 -32.91
CA VAL A 68 13.43 28.70 -31.93
C VAL A 68 12.97 27.37 -32.55
N GLN A 69 12.58 27.37 -33.84
CA GLN A 69 12.09 26.16 -34.51
C GLN A 69 13.20 25.35 -35.17
N SER A 70 14.41 25.90 -35.34
CA SER A 70 15.54 25.20 -35.99
C SER A 70 15.92 23.88 -35.30
N THR A 71 15.72 23.77 -33.99
CA THR A 71 15.99 22.54 -33.24
C THR A 71 14.95 21.46 -33.52
N PRO A 72 13.64 21.71 -33.31
CA PRO A 72 12.62 20.72 -33.62
C PRO A 72 12.46 20.42 -35.11
N GLU A 73 12.67 21.38 -36.01
CA GLU A 73 12.63 21.14 -37.47
C GLU A 73 13.75 20.19 -37.91
N TYR A 74 14.96 20.39 -37.40
CA TYR A 74 16.06 19.48 -37.68
C TYR A 74 15.86 18.11 -37.03
N ALA A 75 15.23 18.04 -35.86
CA ALA A 75 14.81 16.79 -35.24
C ALA A 75 13.74 16.06 -36.07
N ALA A 76 12.80 16.79 -36.68
CA ALA A 76 11.79 16.22 -37.58
C ALA A 76 12.44 15.66 -38.85
N PHE A 77 13.41 16.39 -39.42
CA PHE A 77 14.21 15.88 -40.53
C PHE A 77 14.97 14.62 -40.15
N LYS A 78 15.70 14.62 -39.02
CA LYS A 78 16.38 13.41 -38.48
C LYS A 78 15.39 12.25 -38.41
N LEU A 79 14.23 12.45 -37.78
CA LEU A 79 13.21 11.41 -37.62
C LEU A 79 12.78 10.81 -38.96
N LEU A 80 12.62 11.63 -40.01
CA LEU A 80 12.24 11.14 -41.34
C LEU A 80 13.34 10.29 -41.98
N ILE A 81 14.61 10.69 -41.88
CA ILE A 81 15.72 9.98 -42.55
C ILE A 81 16.35 8.87 -41.71
N THR A 82 16.10 8.80 -40.40
CA THR A 82 16.62 7.73 -39.52
C THR A 82 15.54 6.84 -38.91
N GLY A 83 14.28 7.27 -38.87
CA GLY A 83 13.19 6.60 -38.16
C GLY A 83 13.28 6.67 -36.62
N THR A 84 14.33 7.31 -36.09
CA THR A 84 14.60 7.39 -34.64
C THR A 84 14.24 8.76 -34.08
N ASP A 85 13.45 8.76 -33.00
CA ASP A 85 13.02 9.99 -32.33
C ASP A 85 13.97 10.36 -31.17
N ASP A 86 13.66 11.46 -30.48
CA ASP A 86 14.48 12.01 -29.40
C ASP A 86 13.92 11.64 -28.01
N SER A 87 13.10 10.59 -27.91
CA SER A 87 12.43 10.16 -26.67
C SER A 87 13.39 9.73 -25.55
N ALA A 88 14.60 9.30 -25.89
CA ALA A 88 15.63 8.88 -24.95
C ALA A 88 16.45 10.04 -24.33
N LEU A 89 16.19 11.29 -24.73
CA LEU A 89 16.90 12.44 -24.16
C LEU A 89 16.38 12.75 -22.75
N VAL A 90 17.30 12.84 -21.79
CA VAL A 90 17.02 13.36 -20.44
C VAL A 90 17.40 14.84 -20.41
N SER A 91 16.50 15.69 -19.94
CA SER A 91 16.77 17.13 -19.92
C SER A 91 17.79 17.50 -18.85
N SER A 92 18.67 18.46 -19.12
CA SER A 92 19.65 18.96 -18.16
C SER A 92 18.99 19.64 -16.94
N ARG A 93 17.76 20.12 -17.09
CA ARG A 93 16.93 20.66 -16.00
C ARG A 93 16.47 19.59 -15.02
N GLU A 94 16.10 18.41 -15.52
CA GLU A 94 15.73 17.28 -14.65
C GLU A 94 16.94 16.76 -13.88
N VAL A 95 18.13 16.77 -14.49
CA VAL A 95 19.38 16.41 -13.80
C VAL A 95 19.74 17.45 -12.73
N ALA A 96 19.64 18.74 -13.05
CA ALA A 96 19.91 19.81 -12.08
C ALA A 96 18.91 19.82 -10.90
N GLY A 97 17.62 19.64 -11.17
CA GLY A 97 16.59 19.57 -10.12
C GLY A 97 16.71 18.32 -9.24
N ARG A 98 17.20 17.20 -9.78
CA ARG A 98 17.54 16.02 -8.96
C ARG A 98 18.71 16.30 -8.03
N ARG A 99 19.80 16.92 -8.52
CA ARG A 99 20.96 17.29 -7.70
C ARG A 99 20.60 18.29 -6.60
N GLU A 100 19.83 19.33 -6.90
CA GLU A 100 19.35 20.28 -5.89
C GLU A 100 18.48 19.60 -4.81
N SER A 101 17.66 18.61 -5.20
CA SER A 101 16.87 17.83 -4.24
C SER A 101 17.69 16.85 -3.41
N VAL A 102 18.78 16.28 -3.93
CA VAL A 102 19.66 15.38 -3.17
C VAL A 102 20.51 16.21 -2.20
N SER A 103 21.13 17.29 -2.68
CA SER A 103 21.87 18.24 -1.85
C SER A 103 21.05 18.79 -0.68
N GLY A 104 19.79 19.20 -0.90
CA GLY A 104 18.93 19.66 0.20
C GLY A 104 18.53 18.57 1.21
N LYS A 105 18.52 17.30 0.81
CA LYS A 105 18.31 16.17 1.74
C LYS A 105 19.56 15.86 2.54
N LEU A 106 20.74 15.96 1.92
CA LEU A 106 22.03 15.79 2.59
C LEU A 106 22.22 16.87 3.66
N GLU A 107 21.94 18.15 3.35
CA GLU A 107 22.01 19.25 4.33
C GLU A 107 21.08 19.01 5.54
N LEU A 108 19.88 18.49 5.31
CA LEU A 108 18.94 18.18 6.39
C LEU A 108 19.40 16.97 7.23
N LEU A 109 19.96 15.94 6.60
CA LEU A 109 20.54 14.81 7.33
C LEU A 109 21.75 15.23 8.15
N ASP A 110 22.62 16.10 7.62
CA ASP A 110 23.75 16.66 8.35
C ASP A 110 23.31 17.43 9.60
N GLN A 111 22.29 18.28 9.48
CA GLN A 111 21.72 18.99 10.63
C GLN A 111 21.17 18.02 11.69
N LEU A 112 20.42 17.00 11.27
CA LEU A 112 19.87 16.01 12.21
C LEU A 112 20.94 15.15 12.89
N ILE A 113 22.01 14.81 12.17
CA ILE A 113 23.16 14.09 12.71
C ILE A 113 23.89 14.97 13.74
N GLU A 114 24.15 16.23 13.40
CA GLU A 114 24.82 17.18 14.29
C GLU A 114 24.02 17.43 15.57
N GLU A 115 22.71 17.70 15.44
CA GLU A 115 21.81 17.89 16.60
C GLU A 115 21.84 16.67 17.54
N LEU A 116 21.76 15.46 16.98
CA LEU A 116 21.75 14.22 17.77
C LEU A 116 23.12 13.92 18.38
N GLN A 117 24.22 14.25 17.70
CA GLN A 117 25.58 14.13 18.25
C GLN A 117 25.80 15.11 19.41
N VAL A 118 25.29 16.35 19.30
CA VAL A 118 25.34 17.32 20.39
C VAL A 118 24.55 16.80 21.59
N GLU A 119 23.32 16.30 21.39
CA GLU A 119 22.50 15.73 22.46
C GLU A 119 23.20 14.57 23.18
N ILE A 120 23.81 13.65 22.43
CA ILE A 120 24.58 12.51 22.99
C ILE A 120 25.78 13.00 23.81
N ASN A 121 26.51 14.01 23.32
CA ASN A 121 27.69 14.55 23.98
C ASN A 121 27.34 15.38 25.23
N GLU A 122 26.26 16.16 25.21
CA GLU A 122 25.78 16.94 26.35
C GLU A 122 25.33 16.05 27.50
N GLU A 123 24.69 14.92 27.18
CA GLU A 123 24.31 13.90 28.16
C GLU A 123 25.50 13.04 28.60
N GLY A 124 26.66 13.16 27.95
CA GLY A 124 27.88 12.41 28.27
C GLY A 124 27.72 10.90 28.08
N LEU A 125 26.88 10.48 27.14
CA LEU A 125 26.61 9.07 26.90
C LEU A 125 27.77 8.41 26.16
N ASP A 126 28.17 7.22 26.62
CA ASP A 126 29.08 6.34 25.90
C ASP A 126 28.39 5.03 25.52
N GLU A 127 28.49 4.64 24.24
CA GLU A 127 27.78 3.47 23.73
C GLU A 127 28.28 2.16 24.36
N ALA A 128 29.59 2.04 24.59
CA ALA A 128 30.18 0.84 25.17
C ALA A 128 29.77 0.69 26.65
N GLU A 129 29.78 1.78 27.41
CA GLU A 129 29.29 1.81 28.79
C GLU A 129 27.79 1.46 28.88
N LEU A 130 26.93 2.04 28.03
CA LEU A 130 25.50 1.71 28.01
C LEU A 130 25.24 0.24 27.68
N ARG A 131 26.00 -0.36 26.74
CA ARG A 131 25.89 -1.80 26.42
C ARG A 131 26.28 -2.67 27.62
N ASP A 132 27.35 -2.33 28.34
CA ASP A 132 27.76 -3.07 29.53
C ASP A 132 26.74 -2.90 30.68
N GLN A 133 26.19 -1.70 30.86
CA GLN A 133 25.11 -1.43 31.81
C GLN A 133 23.86 -2.24 31.50
N LEU A 134 23.40 -2.28 30.24
CA LEU A 134 22.25 -3.10 29.83
C LEU A 134 22.48 -4.58 30.17
N LYS A 135 23.66 -5.11 29.85
CA LYS A 135 24.00 -6.50 30.15
C LYS A 135 23.98 -6.81 31.66
N LYS A 136 24.50 -5.90 32.48
CA LYS A 136 24.44 -6.02 33.95
C LYS A 136 23.01 -5.94 34.46
N LEU A 137 22.20 -5.02 33.94
CA LEU A 137 20.80 -4.86 34.31
C LEU A 137 19.98 -6.11 33.93
N GLU A 138 20.21 -6.70 32.76
CA GLU A 138 19.56 -7.96 32.35
C GLU A 138 19.84 -9.09 33.34
N GLY A 139 21.11 -9.29 33.73
CA GLY A 139 21.47 -10.28 34.75
C GLY A 139 20.79 -10.00 36.10
N ASN A 140 20.83 -8.76 36.57
CA ASN A 140 20.17 -8.37 37.83
C ASN A 140 18.65 -8.56 37.78
N ILE A 141 18.01 -8.29 36.64
CA ILE A 141 16.57 -8.50 36.43
C ILE A 141 16.23 -9.98 36.47
N GLU A 142 17.02 -10.84 35.83
CA GLU A 142 16.83 -12.29 35.88
C GLU A 142 16.95 -12.82 37.31
N GLU A 143 18.00 -12.44 38.02
CA GLU A 143 18.19 -12.82 39.43
C GLU A 143 17.01 -12.35 40.31
N ARG A 144 16.60 -11.08 40.18
CA ARG A 144 15.47 -10.55 40.97
C ARG A 144 14.14 -11.16 40.59
N ASN A 145 13.92 -11.51 39.33
CA ASN A 145 12.73 -12.21 38.90
C ASN A 145 12.66 -13.61 39.52
N THR A 146 13.77 -14.34 39.59
CA THR A 146 13.81 -15.65 40.27
C THR A 146 13.49 -15.53 41.76
N ALA A 147 14.11 -14.59 42.47
CA ALA A 147 13.82 -14.32 43.88
C ALA A 147 12.35 -13.93 44.11
N LEU A 148 11.80 -13.05 43.26
CA LEU A 148 10.38 -12.65 43.35
C LEU A 148 9.44 -13.83 43.17
N ASN A 149 9.71 -14.71 42.21
CA ASN A 149 8.90 -15.91 41.97
C ASN A 149 8.96 -16.88 43.16
N GLU A 150 10.13 -17.04 43.80
CA GLU A 150 10.26 -17.86 45.00
C GLU A 150 9.45 -17.31 46.17
N VAL A 151 9.54 -16.00 46.45
CA VAL A 151 8.76 -15.36 47.52
C VAL A 151 7.26 -15.43 47.21
N GLN A 152 6.86 -15.24 45.96
CA GLN A 152 5.45 -15.34 45.54
C GLN A 152 4.91 -16.77 45.74
N ALA A 153 5.69 -17.80 45.41
CA ALA A 153 5.30 -19.19 45.62
C ALA A 153 5.08 -19.51 47.11
N VAL A 154 5.96 -19.03 47.99
CA VAL A 154 5.80 -19.17 49.45
C VAL A 154 4.55 -18.44 49.95
N HIS A 155 4.31 -17.22 49.46
CA HIS A 155 3.11 -16.45 49.81
C HIS A 155 1.82 -17.17 49.39
N ASP A 156 1.79 -17.74 48.19
CA ASP A 156 0.62 -18.43 47.65
C ASP A 156 0.34 -19.75 48.39
N ASP A 157 1.39 -20.49 48.77
CA ASP A 157 1.26 -21.68 49.63
C ASP A 157 0.67 -21.33 51.00
N LEU A 158 1.16 -20.27 51.65
CA LEU A 158 0.61 -19.80 52.92
C LEU A 158 -0.87 -19.38 52.80
N LEU A 159 -1.26 -18.71 51.70
CA LEU A 159 -2.66 -18.39 51.44
C LEU A 159 -3.53 -19.64 51.30
N GLN A 160 -3.03 -20.66 50.60
CA GLN A 160 -3.73 -21.94 50.44
C GLN A 160 -3.89 -22.66 51.78
N GLN A 161 -2.84 -22.70 52.60
CA GLN A 161 -2.89 -23.27 53.95
C GLN A 161 -3.90 -22.53 54.83
N ARG A 162 -3.89 -21.19 54.83
CA ARG A 162 -4.85 -20.36 55.59
C ARG A 162 -6.30 -20.66 55.19
N ALA A 163 -6.56 -20.76 53.88
CA ALA A 163 -7.88 -21.08 53.35
C ALA A 163 -8.33 -22.52 53.69
N GLY A 164 -7.39 -23.47 53.75
CA GLY A 164 -7.63 -24.83 54.24
C GLY A 164 -8.09 -24.82 55.70
N LEU A 165 -7.29 -24.22 56.58
CA LEU A 165 -7.59 -24.14 58.01
C LEU A 165 -8.89 -23.40 58.30
N ALA A 166 -9.19 -22.31 57.58
CA ALA A 166 -10.46 -21.59 57.72
C ALA A 166 -11.67 -22.49 57.44
N ARG A 167 -11.59 -23.29 56.36
CA ARG A 167 -12.66 -24.23 55.98
C ARG A 167 -12.83 -25.33 57.02
N ASP A 168 -11.73 -25.85 57.58
CA ASP A 168 -11.79 -26.90 58.60
C ASP A 168 -12.36 -26.38 59.92
N ILE A 169 -11.96 -25.18 60.36
CA ILE A 169 -12.54 -24.51 61.53
C ILE A 169 -14.05 -24.29 61.32
N GLN A 170 -14.45 -23.79 60.15
CA GLN A 170 -15.85 -23.56 59.83
C GLN A 170 -16.66 -24.87 59.84
N ARG A 171 -16.14 -25.94 59.25
CA ARG A 171 -16.78 -27.26 59.21
C ARG A 171 -16.99 -27.81 60.62
N ARG A 172 -15.99 -27.70 61.49
CA ARG A 172 -16.06 -28.16 62.88
C ARG A 172 -17.06 -27.37 63.71
N ARG A 173 -17.09 -26.04 63.58
CA ARG A 173 -18.10 -25.19 64.23
C ARG A 173 -19.52 -25.50 63.76
N ALA A 174 -19.70 -25.73 62.46
CA ALA A 174 -21.00 -26.14 61.92
C ALA A 174 -21.44 -27.48 62.51
N ARG A 175 -20.51 -28.44 62.65
CA ARG A 175 -20.79 -29.74 63.28
C ARG A 175 -21.16 -29.62 64.75
N LEU A 176 -20.48 -28.77 65.52
CA LEU A 176 -20.85 -28.50 66.93
C LEU A 176 -22.29 -27.96 67.05
N LEU A 177 -22.68 -27.02 66.19
CA LEU A 177 -24.04 -26.47 66.17
C LEU A 177 -25.08 -27.54 65.82
N GLU A 178 -24.78 -28.40 64.83
CA GLU A 178 -25.64 -29.52 64.45
C GLU A 178 -25.83 -30.49 65.62
N ILE A 179 -24.74 -30.87 66.30
CA ILE A 179 -24.80 -31.78 67.46
C ILE A 179 -25.59 -31.15 68.60
N GLN A 180 -25.43 -29.85 68.84
CA GLN A 180 -26.19 -29.11 69.85
C GLN A 180 -27.70 -29.15 69.56
N GLU A 181 -28.10 -28.96 68.31
CA GLU A 181 -29.50 -29.05 67.88
C GLU A 181 -30.06 -30.48 68.04
N LEU A 182 -29.30 -31.49 67.59
CA LEU A 182 -29.69 -32.89 67.73
C LEU A 182 -29.85 -33.30 69.20
N THR A 183 -28.91 -32.90 70.05
CA THR A 183 -28.97 -33.19 71.49
C THR A 183 -30.19 -32.53 72.14
N GLY A 184 -30.54 -31.31 71.73
CA GLY A 184 -31.76 -30.64 72.17
C GLY A 184 -33.03 -31.40 71.79
N ARG A 185 -33.09 -31.93 70.55
CA ARG A 185 -34.22 -32.76 70.08
C ARG A 185 -34.30 -34.11 70.81
N PHE A 186 -33.16 -34.75 71.04
CA PHE A 186 -33.09 -36.02 71.77
C PHE A 186 -33.49 -35.89 73.23
N LYS A 187 -33.19 -34.75 73.88
CA LYS A 187 -33.69 -34.48 75.22
C LYS A 187 -35.22 -34.42 75.27
N LEU A 188 -35.86 -33.77 74.30
CA LEU A 188 -37.33 -33.73 74.21
C LEU A 188 -37.92 -35.12 73.94
N LEU A 189 -37.23 -35.93 73.13
CA LEU A 189 -37.65 -37.30 72.86
C LEU A 189 -37.56 -38.19 74.11
N ASP A 190 -36.49 -38.07 74.89
CA ASP A 190 -36.33 -38.72 76.19
C ASP A 190 -37.47 -38.31 77.15
N GLU A 191 -37.74 -37.01 77.32
CA GLU A 191 -38.85 -36.52 78.14
C GLU A 191 -40.22 -37.10 77.70
N HIS A 192 -40.42 -37.28 76.39
CA HIS A 192 -41.61 -37.92 75.84
C HIS A 192 -41.66 -39.42 76.18
N TYR A 193 -40.56 -40.16 76.02
CA TYR A 193 -40.49 -41.57 76.43
C TYR A 193 -40.77 -41.76 77.91
N GLN A 194 -40.19 -40.92 78.78
CA GLN A 194 -40.44 -41.00 80.22
C GLN A 194 -41.92 -40.71 80.57
N THR A 195 -42.55 -39.78 79.86
CA THR A 195 -43.98 -39.48 80.03
C THR A 195 -44.85 -40.64 79.55
N ASP A 196 -44.52 -41.25 78.41
CA ASP A 196 -45.27 -42.37 77.85
C ASP A 196 -45.12 -43.64 78.68
N LEU A 197 -43.92 -43.90 79.22
CA LEU A 197 -43.69 -44.98 80.18
C LEU A 197 -44.56 -44.82 81.43
N LYS A 198 -44.61 -43.63 82.03
CA LYS A 198 -45.51 -43.37 83.19
C LYS A 198 -46.98 -43.59 82.86
N ARG A 199 -47.40 -43.19 81.65
CA ARG A 199 -48.78 -43.39 81.18
C ARG A 199 -49.08 -44.89 81.02
N LEU A 200 -48.18 -45.64 80.40
CA LEU A 200 -48.32 -47.08 80.22
C LEU A 200 -48.25 -47.84 81.54
N GLU A 201 -47.39 -47.41 82.48
CA GLU A 201 -47.32 -47.95 83.84
C GLU A 201 -48.65 -47.75 84.57
N ALA A 202 -49.25 -46.56 84.49
CA ALA A 202 -50.55 -46.29 85.09
C ALA A 202 -51.67 -47.16 84.47
N ILE A 203 -51.66 -47.36 83.14
CA ILE A 203 -52.60 -48.24 82.43
C ILE A 203 -52.41 -49.70 82.88
N HIS A 204 -51.16 -50.16 82.93
CA HIS A 204 -50.78 -51.51 83.32
C HIS A 204 -51.15 -51.81 84.78
N GLU A 205 -50.84 -50.89 85.71
CA GLU A 205 -51.16 -51.00 87.13
C GLU A 205 -52.68 -50.98 87.35
N SER A 206 -53.38 -50.00 86.76
CA SER A 206 -54.84 -49.89 86.88
C SER A 206 -55.54 -51.12 86.31
N GLY A 207 -55.11 -51.62 85.14
CA GLY A 207 -55.65 -52.82 84.52
C GLY A 207 -55.42 -54.07 85.37
N SER A 208 -54.25 -54.20 85.99
CA SER A 208 -53.91 -55.32 86.89
C SER A 208 -54.75 -55.32 88.17
N PHE A 209 -54.93 -54.17 88.81
CA PHE A 209 -55.81 -54.04 89.98
C PHE A 209 -57.28 -54.19 89.64
N PHE A 210 -57.71 -53.75 88.46
CA PHE A 210 -59.10 -53.83 88.03
C PHE A 210 -59.63 -55.27 88.02
N VAL A 211 -58.80 -56.23 87.62
CA VAL A 211 -59.15 -57.67 87.62
C VAL A 211 -59.36 -58.23 89.03
N HIS A 212 -58.79 -57.60 90.06
CA HIS A 212 -58.90 -58.03 91.46
C HIS A 212 -60.02 -57.32 92.24
N LEU A 213 -60.74 -56.38 91.61
CA LEU A 213 -61.89 -55.74 92.24
C LEU A 213 -63.07 -56.70 92.23
N ASP A 214 -63.51 -57.10 93.43
CA ASP A 214 -64.74 -57.84 93.59
C ASP A 214 -65.93 -56.99 93.13
N ARG A 215 -66.85 -57.62 92.40
CA ARG A 215 -68.12 -56.97 92.08
C ARG A 215 -68.93 -56.90 93.37
N ASP A 216 -69.23 -55.70 93.83
CA ASP A 216 -70.00 -55.46 95.05
C ASP A 216 -71.44 -55.01 94.74
N ILE A 217 -72.30 -55.00 95.74
CA ILE A 217 -73.68 -54.51 95.67
C ILE A 217 -73.65 -53.04 95.24
N CYS A 218 -74.49 -52.67 94.26
CA CYS A 218 -74.52 -51.31 93.75
C CYS A 218 -74.93 -50.33 94.87
N PRO A 219 -74.10 -49.34 95.24
CA PRO A 219 -74.38 -48.44 96.35
C PRO A 219 -75.53 -47.46 96.06
N LEU A 220 -75.97 -47.36 94.81
CA LEU A 220 -77.04 -46.46 94.36
C LEU A 220 -78.41 -47.12 94.37
N CYS A 221 -78.52 -48.36 93.87
CA CYS A 221 -79.81 -49.06 93.74
C CYS A 221 -79.91 -50.35 94.58
N GLY A 222 -78.82 -50.79 95.22
CA GLY A 222 -78.79 -52.01 96.02
C GLY A 222 -78.80 -53.30 95.21
N ALA A 223 -78.63 -53.24 93.88
CA ALA A 223 -78.61 -54.44 93.04
C ALA A 223 -77.36 -55.30 93.30
N ASN A 224 -77.56 -56.61 93.45
CA ASN A 224 -76.47 -57.56 93.58
C ASN A 224 -75.64 -57.64 92.28
N PRO A 225 -74.36 -58.05 92.36
CA PRO A 225 -73.47 -58.16 91.20
C PRO A 225 -74.04 -58.91 89.98
N GLY A 226 -74.80 -59.99 90.21
CA GLY A 226 -75.43 -60.78 89.14
C GLY A 226 -76.67 -60.13 88.52
N ASP A 227 -77.26 -59.16 89.21
CA ASP A 227 -78.47 -58.43 88.82
C ASP A 227 -78.12 -57.02 88.28
N GLN A 228 -76.83 -56.69 88.17
CA GLN A 228 -76.35 -55.48 87.53
C GLN A 228 -76.41 -55.68 86.01
N HIS A 229 -77.36 -55.01 85.36
CA HIS A 229 -77.49 -54.95 83.90
C HIS A 229 -76.35 -54.11 83.30
N LEU A 230 -75.16 -54.69 83.23
CA LEU A 230 -74.09 -54.20 82.36
C LEU A 230 -74.48 -54.62 80.94
N ASP A 231 -75.31 -53.81 80.29
CA ASP A 231 -75.59 -53.98 78.86
C ASP A 231 -74.25 -54.11 78.11
N ALA A 232 -74.18 -55.17 77.31
CA ALA A 232 -73.01 -55.68 76.64
C ALA A 232 -72.35 -54.64 75.74
N GLU A 233 -71.28 -54.01 76.20
CA GLU A 233 -70.34 -53.27 75.32
C GLU A 233 -68.91 -53.13 75.87
N CYS A 234 -68.62 -53.72 77.03
CA CYS A 234 -67.26 -53.83 77.55
C CYS A 234 -66.94 -55.30 77.82
N ASP A 235 -66.63 -56.04 76.74
CA ASP A 235 -65.81 -57.27 76.82
C ASP A 235 -64.37 -56.84 77.15
N GLY A 236 -64.22 -56.13 78.26
CA GLY A 236 -62.98 -55.49 78.70
C GLY A 236 -61.93 -56.55 78.91
N ASN A 237 -61.22 -56.89 77.83
CA ASN A 237 -60.07 -57.77 77.87
C ASN A 237 -58.90 -56.95 78.43
N THR A 238 -59.05 -56.63 79.72
CA THR A 238 -58.05 -55.92 80.51
C THR A 238 -56.73 -56.67 80.48
N GLU A 239 -56.76 -58.00 80.38
CA GLU A 239 -55.57 -58.83 80.17
C GLU A 239 -54.84 -58.50 78.87
N GLU A 240 -55.53 -58.40 77.73
CA GLU A 240 -54.92 -57.99 76.45
C GLU A 240 -54.35 -56.57 76.49
N VAL A 241 -55.05 -55.63 77.13
CA VAL A 241 -54.58 -54.24 77.29
C VAL A 241 -53.33 -54.18 78.17
N VAL A 242 -53.29 -54.94 79.26
CA VAL A 242 -52.12 -55.05 80.15
C VAL A 242 -50.94 -55.68 79.40
N LEU A 243 -51.16 -56.75 78.64
CA LEU A 243 -50.13 -57.40 77.82
C LEU A 243 -49.57 -56.46 76.74
N ALA A 244 -50.43 -55.75 76.02
CA ALA A 244 -50.02 -54.77 75.01
C ALA A 244 -49.27 -53.60 75.62
N ALA A 245 -49.72 -53.08 76.77
CA ALA A 245 -49.03 -52.03 77.51
C ALA A 245 -47.63 -52.48 77.95
N GLY A 246 -47.50 -53.71 78.47
CA GLY A 246 -46.21 -54.29 78.82
C GLY A 246 -45.25 -54.41 77.63
N ALA A 247 -45.74 -54.88 76.48
CA ALA A 247 -44.94 -54.99 75.27
C ALA A 247 -44.48 -53.62 74.73
N GLU A 248 -45.34 -52.59 74.76
CA GLU A 248 -44.98 -51.23 74.33
C GLU A 248 -43.99 -50.59 75.31
N MET A 249 -44.12 -50.83 76.63
CA MET A 249 -43.13 -50.40 77.63
C MET A 249 -41.74 -50.97 77.34
N ASP A 250 -41.65 -52.27 77.04
CA ASP A 250 -40.37 -52.92 76.71
C ASP A 250 -39.75 -52.37 75.42
N LYS A 251 -40.58 -52.02 74.43
CA LYS A 251 -40.13 -51.35 73.20
C LYS A 251 -39.61 -49.95 73.49
N ILE A 252 -40.32 -49.13 74.26
CA ILE A 252 -39.89 -47.77 74.60
C ILE A 252 -38.60 -47.80 75.42
N ARG A 253 -38.46 -48.70 76.40
CA ARG A 253 -37.21 -48.88 77.16
C ARG A 253 -36.02 -49.22 76.27
N ARG A 254 -36.23 -49.99 75.19
CA ARG A 254 -35.18 -50.29 74.22
C ARG A 254 -34.78 -49.06 73.41
N LEU A 255 -35.76 -48.32 72.89
CA LEU A 255 -35.54 -47.07 72.16
C LEU A 255 -34.84 -46.01 73.02
N ASP A 256 -35.21 -45.93 74.30
CA ASP A 256 -34.61 -45.04 75.28
C ASP A 256 -33.12 -45.35 75.52
N ARG A 257 -32.77 -46.64 75.59
CA ARG A 257 -31.37 -47.09 75.69
C ARG A 257 -30.58 -46.74 74.42
N GLU A 258 -31.13 -46.99 73.23
CA GLU A 258 -30.49 -46.64 71.95
C GLU A 258 -30.29 -45.12 71.80
N LEU A 259 -31.28 -44.34 72.25
CA LEU A 259 -31.19 -42.87 72.33
C LEU A 259 -30.05 -42.44 73.26
N SER A 260 -29.97 -43.05 74.44
CA SER A 260 -28.91 -42.77 75.42
C SER A 260 -27.51 -43.06 74.86
N GLU A 261 -27.32 -44.20 74.18
CA GLU A 261 -26.06 -44.56 73.52
C GLU A 261 -25.68 -43.54 72.43
N THR A 262 -26.66 -43.10 71.64
CA THR A 262 -26.46 -42.08 70.59
C THR A 262 -26.05 -40.73 71.20
N VAL A 263 -26.68 -40.30 72.29
CA VAL A 263 -26.34 -39.06 73.01
C VAL A 263 -24.92 -39.13 73.57
N VAL A 264 -24.49 -40.27 74.11
CA VAL A 264 -23.11 -40.46 74.57
C VAL A 264 -22.12 -40.36 73.42
N SER A 265 -22.41 -40.98 72.27
CA SER A 265 -21.56 -40.87 71.08
C SER A 265 -21.42 -39.42 70.60
N LEU A 266 -22.52 -38.66 70.57
CA LEU A 266 -22.50 -37.24 70.17
C LEU A 266 -21.72 -36.37 71.16
N LYS A 267 -21.81 -36.64 72.47
CA LYS A 267 -21.00 -35.94 73.48
C LYS A 267 -19.51 -36.19 73.31
N ASN A 268 -19.12 -37.43 73.05
CA ASN A 268 -17.71 -37.77 72.77
C ASN A 268 -17.19 -37.05 71.51
N GLU A 269 -18.03 -36.93 70.48
CA GLU A 269 -17.68 -36.18 69.26
C GLU A 269 -17.48 -34.68 69.56
N VAL A 270 -18.33 -34.08 70.41
CA VAL A 270 -18.15 -32.69 70.88
C VAL A 270 -16.83 -32.52 71.61
N GLU A 271 -16.51 -33.40 72.56
CA GLU A 271 -15.24 -33.35 73.29
C GLU A 271 -14.03 -33.45 72.37
N GLN A 272 -14.09 -34.33 71.37
CA GLN A 272 -13.04 -34.44 70.36
C GLN A 272 -12.91 -33.13 69.56
N ILE A 273 -14.01 -32.59 69.03
CA ILE A 273 -13.98 -31.37 68.23
C ILE A 273 -13.48 -30.19 69.07
N ASP A 274 -13.95 -30.03 70.31
CA ASP A 274 -13.51 -28.97 71.22
C ASP A 274 -12.04 -29.08 71.61
N SER A 275 -11.47 -30.30 71.62
CA SER A 275 -10.02 -30.50 71.85
C SER A 275 -9.18 -30.11 70.63
N GLU A 276 -9.68 -30.33 69.41
CA GLU A 276 -8.95 -30.09 68.16
C GLU A 276 -9.06 -28.63 67.69
N LEU A 277 -10.20 -27.96 67.91
CA LEU A 277 -10.51 -26.62 67.43
C LEU A 277 -9.47 -25.55 67.88
N PRO A 278 -9.02 -25.50 69.15
CA PRO A 278 -8.00 -24.55 69.60
C PRO A 278 -6.69 -24.70 68.83
N SER A 279 -6.28 -25.94 68.53
CA SER A 279 -5.04 -26.20 67.80
C SER A 279 -5.09 -25.68 66.35
N LEU A 280 -6.24 -25.83 65.69
CA LEU A 280 -6.47 -25.32 64.34
C LEU A 280 -6.54 -23.79 64.31
N GLN A 281 -7.16 -23.18 65.32
CA GLN A 281 -7.21 -21.72 65.45
C GLN A 281 -5.83 -21.12 65.67
N GLU A 282 -4.99 -21.76 66.50
CA GLU A 282 -3.62 -21.33 66.73
C GLU A 282 -2.77 -21.43 65.46
N GLN A 283 -2.91 -22.52 64.70
CA GLN A 283 -2.24 -22.66 63.40
C GLN A 283 -2.71 -21.60 62.40
N TYR A 284 -4.02 -21.34 62.34
CA TYR A 284 -4.59 -20.30 61.49
C TYR A 284 -4.00 -18.94 61.82
N LYS A 285 -3.95 -18.60 63.11
CA LYS A 285 -3.42 -17.32 63.59
C LYS A 285 -1.94 -17.15 63.25
N LYS A 286 -1.12 -18.20 63.46
CA LYS A 286 0.31 -18.19 63.09
C LYS A 286 0.53 -17.95 61.60
N ILE A 287 -0.24 -18.61 60.74
CA ILE A 287 -0.13 -18.43 59.29
C ILE A 287 -0.62 -17.02 58.89
N ASP A 288 -1.67 -16.51 59.51
CA ASP A 288 -2.18 -15.15 59.26
C ASP A 288 -1.17 -14.08 59.66
N GLU A 289 -0.51 -14.23 60.82
CA GLU A 289 0.61 -13.39 61.26
C GLU A 289 1.79 -13.47 60.29
N GLN A 290 2.21 -14.67 59.88
CA GLN A 290 3.28 -14.84 58.90
C GLN A 290 2.96 -14.18 57.54
N LEU A 291 1.71 -14.29 57.08
CA LEU A 291 1.26 -13.66 55.83
C LEU A 291 1.27 -12.13 55.93
N THR A 292 0.78 -11.58 57.03
CA THR A 292 0.59 -10.14 57.21
C THR A 292 1.89 -9.40 57.56
N GLU A 293 2.73 -9.98 58.41
CA GLU A 293 3.94 -9.35 58.93
C GLU A 293 5.18 -9.62 58.09
N ILE A 294 5.24 -10.78 57.40
CA ILE A 294 6.46 -11.21 56.69
C ILE A 294 6.20 -11.31 55.19
N ALA A 295 5.37 -12.27 54.76
CA ALA A 295 5.27 -12.61 53.34
C ALA A 295 4.79 -11.44 52.47
N LYS A 296 3.74 -10.72 52.90
CA LYS A 296 3.17 -9.60 52.14
C LYS A 296 4.16 -8.42 52.02
N PRO A 297 4.82 -7.94 53.09
CA PRO A 297 5.90 -6.97 52.96
C PRO A 297 7.03 -7.42 52.04
N THR A 298 7.52 -8.67 52.18
CA THR A 298 8.62 -9.18 51.35
C THR A 298 8.29 -9.23 49.87
N VAL A 299 7.08 -9.70 49.49
CA VAL A 299 6.62 -9.65 48.09
C VAL A 299 6.58 -8.20 47.58
N SER A 300 6.08 -7.28 48.41
CA SER A 300 6.00 -5.86 48.03
C SER A 300 7.39 -5.24 47.82
N THR A 301 8.38 -5.57 48.65
CA THR A 301 9.74 -5.02 48.53
C THR A 301 10.46 -5.59 47.31
N GLU A 302 10.38 -6.90 47.08
CA GLU A 302 11.01 -7.52 45.90
C GLU A 302 10.36 -7.03 44.61
N ARG A 303 9.03 -6.87 44.59
CA ARG A 303 8.33 -6.31 43.42
C ARG A 303 8.70 -4.85 43.14
N ALA A 304 8.88 -4.04 44.19
CA ALA A 304 9.34 -2.67 44.03
C ALA A 304 10.77 -2.60 43.47
N SER A 305 11.68 -3.44 43.99
CA SER A 305 13.05 -3.55 43.50
C SER A 305 13.10 -4.03 42.04
N TYR A 306 12.31 -5.04 41.69
CA TYR A 306 12.19 -5.52 40.31
C TYR A 306 11.70 -4.42 39.36
N ASN A 307 10.64 -3.70 39.75
CA ASN A 307 10.11 -2.60 38.94
C ASN A 307 11.12 -1.46 38.77
N GLN A 308 11.93 -1.17 39.79
CA GLN A 308 13.00 -0.17 39.70
C GLN A 308 14.03 -0.58 38.63
N LEU A 309 14.48 -1.83 38.63
CA LEU A 309 15.42 -2.32 37.61
C LEU A 309 14.83 -2.28 36.19
N ILE A 310 13.53 -2.55 36.05
CA ILE A 310 12.84 -2.44 34.75
C ILE A 310 12.79 -0.99 34.26
N SER A 311 12.53 -0.03 35.16
CA SER A 311 12.58 1.40 34.84
C SER A 311 13.99 1.86 34.46
N GLU A 312 15.00 1.48 35.24
CA GLU A 312 16.41 1.78 34.95
C GLU A 312 16.82 1.21 33.57
N ARG A 313 16.42 -0.03 33.26
CA ARG A 313 16.66 -0.62 31.93
C ARG A 313 15.93 0.15 30.81
N ALA A 314 14.74 0.68 31.06
CA ALA A 314 14.01 1.47 30.08
C ALA A 314 14.72 2.81 29.79
N GLU A 315 15.25 3.47 30.82
CA GLU A 315 16.05 4.69 30.69
C GLU A 315 17.33 4.43 29.89
N VAL A 316 18.09 3.39 30.24
CA VAL A 316 19.33 3.03 29.52
C VAL A 316 19.04 2.66 28.06
N ASN A 317 17.95 1.95 27.77
CA ASN A 317 17.55 1.66 26.38
C ASN A 317 17.15 2.92 25.61
N ALA A 318 16.47 3.87 26.25
CA ALA A 318 16.12 5.14 25.60
C ALA A 318 17.39 5.92 25.21
N SER A 319 18.41 5.93 26.06
CA SER A 319 19.73 6.48 25.74
C SER A 319 20.42 5.70 24.61
N PHE A 320 20.36 4.36 24.64
CA PHE A 320 20.95 3.51 23.61
C PHE A 320 20.29 3.68 22.22
N ASP A 321 18.98 3.91 22.18
CA ASP A 321 18.24 4.14 20.93
C ASP A 321 18.67 5.44 20.22
N LYS A 322 19.26 6.41 20.93
CA LYS A 322 19.87 7.60 20.30
C LYS A 322 21.05 7.21 19.41
N PHE A 323 21.92 6.30 19.86
CA PHE A 323 23.04 5.78 19.05
C PHE A 323 22.55 5.01 17.82
N ARG A 324 21.54 4.15 17.98
CA ARG A 324 20.91 3.46 16.84
C ARG A 324 20.31 4.43 15.83
N ARG A 325 19.69 5.50 16.31
CA ARG A 325 19.13 6.55 15.44
C ARG A 325 20.25 7.28 14.69
N LEU A 326 21.37 7.56 15.35
CA LEU A 326 22.55 8.17 14.74
C LEU A 326 23.12 7.27 13.64
N GLU A 327 23.36 5.99 13.93
CA GLU A 327 23.86 5.01 12.96
C GLU A 327 22.98 4.93 11.70
N ARG A 328 21.65 4.92 11.90
CA ARG A 328 20.69 4.91 10.79
C ARG A 328 20.75 6.19 9.94
N LEU A 329 20.89 7.36 10.57
CA LEU A 329 20.99 8.64 9.83
C LEU A 329 22.29 8.71 9.02
N VAL A 330 23.40 8.24 9.60
CA VAL A 330 24.70 8.15 8.90
C VAL A 330 24.58 7.22 7.69
N HIS A 331 24.01 6.03 7.86
CA HIS A 331 23.81 5.11 6.73
C HIS A 331 22.91 5.70 5.62
N GLN A 332 21.85 6.44 5.98
CA GLN A 332 20.99 7.12 5.00
C GLN A 332 21.72 8.23 4.24
N LYS A 333 22.66 8.90 4.91
CA LYS A 333 23.52 9.90 4.29
C LYS A 333 24.46 9.22 3.28
N ASP A 334 25.16 8.17 3.70
CA ASP A 334 26.10 7.44 2.84
C ASP A 334 25.41 6.90 1.56
N GLU A 335 24.20 6.34 1.67
CA GLU A 335 23.40 5.88 0.52
C GLU A 335 23.01 7.02 -0.45
N LEU A 336 22.79 8.23 0.06
CA LEU A 336 22.44 9.39 -0.76
C LEU A 336 23.67 10.03 -1.41
N GLU A 337 24.82 10.00 -0.75
CA GLU A 337 26.10 10.44 -1.33
C GLU A 337 26.52 9.52 -2.49
N GLU A 338 26.38 8.20 -2.35
CA GLU A 338 26.62 7.25 -3.45
C GLU A 338 25.71 7.50 -4.67
N GLN A 339 24.44 7.88 -4.44
CA GLN A 339 23.50 8.23 -5.52
C GLN A 339 23.86 9.56 -6.21
N GLU A 340 24.53 10.47 -5.51
CA GLU A 340 24.97 11.75 -6.08
C GLU A 340 26.20 11.55 -6.99
N GLU A 341 27.10 10.64 -6.63
CA GLU A 341 28.28 10.27 -7.42
C GLU A 341 27.94 9.50 -8.71
N ASP A 342 26.91 8.64 -8.70
CA ASP A 342 26.46 7.88 -9.88
C ASP A 342 25.57 8.72 -10.84
N GLY A 343 25.18 9.92 -10.41
CA GLY A 343 24.40 10.88 -11.18
C GLY A 343 25.21 11.57 -12.28
N GLY A 344 25.44 10.87 -13.40
CA GLY A 344 26.27 11.30 -14.54
C GLY A 344 26.14 12.76 -14.99
N GLU A 345 27.24 13.30 -15.54
CA GLU A 345 27.35 14.69 -15.98
C GLU A 345 26.29 15.09 -17.03
N ALA A 346 25.63 16.23 -16.80
CA ALA A 346 24.71 16.84 -17.75
C ALA A 346 25.49 17.31 -19.00
N THR A 347 25.64 16.43 -19.98
CA THR A 347 26.25 16.77 -21.27
C THR A 347 25.21 17.49 -22.13
N GLU A 348 25.60 18.58 -22.82
CA GLU A 348 24.72 19.26 -23.78
C GLU A 348 24.25 18.25 -24.85
N SER A 349 22.95 17.93 -24.86
CA SER A 349 22.38 17.06 -25.89
C SER A 349 22.54 17.73 -27.27
N ARG A 350 22.95 16.97 -28.28
CA ARG A 350 22.97 17.39 -29.70
C ARG A 350 22.12 16.42 -30.52
N THR A 351 21.20 16.94 -31.33
CA THR A 351 20.54 16.16 -32.39
C THR A 351 21.57 15.92 -33.47
N THR A 352 22.23 14.78 -33.41
CA THR A 352 23.22 14.37 -34.40
C THR A 352 22.58 13.31 -35.29
N VAL A 353 22.74 13.46 -36.61
CA VAL A 353 22.38 12.42 -37.58
C VAL A 353 23.65 11.63 -37.89
N PRO A 354 23.61 10.28 -37.95
CA PRO A 354 24.79 9.51 -38.36
C PRO A 354 25.32 10.01 -39.70
N ARG A 355 26.63 10.26 -39.79
CA ARG A 355 27.27 10.76 -41.01
C ARG A 355 26.99 9.88 -42.24
N ILE A 356 26.89 8.58 -42.03
CA ILE A 356 26.55 7.59 -43.06
C ILE A 356 25.16 7.88 -43.65
N THR A 357 24.18 8.21 -42.82
CA THR A 357 22.82 8.55 -43.28
C THR A 357 22.80 9.88 -44.03
N LEU A 358 23.54 10.89 -43.55
CA LEU A 358 23.65 12.17 -44.25
C LEU A 358 24.35 12.05 -45.61
N ASP A 359 25.35 11.18 -45.71
CA ASP A 359 26.04 10.89 -46.96
C ASP A 359 25.11 10.18 -47.96
N ALA A 360 24.40 9.14 -47.52
CA ALA A 360 23.40 8.45 -48.34
C ALA A 360 22.29 9.40 -48.81
N PHE A 361 21.82 10.30 -47.94
CA PHE A 361 20.85 11.32 -48.32
C PHE A 361 21.43 12.33 -49.33
N SER A 362 22.69 12.74 -49.17
CA SER A 362 23.38 13.63 -50.12
C SER A 362 23.51 12.98 -51.50
N GLN A 363 23.80 11.68 -51.56
CA GLN A 363 23.84 10.91 -52.81
C GLN A 363 22.46 10.84 -53.49
N THR A 364 21.37 10.84 -52.71
CA THR A 364 20.00 10.90 -53.25
C THR A 364 19.74 12.26 -53.91
N VAL A 365 20.14 13.35 -53.26
CA VAL A 365 20.05 14.72 -53.84
C VAL A 365 20.92 14.83 -55.10
N GLU A 366 22.12 14.27 -55.08
CA GLU A 366 23.02 14.21 -56.23
C GLU A 366 22.40 13.46 -57.41
N ARG A 367 21.75 12.32 -57.15
CA ARG A 367 21.04 11.55 -58.18
C ARG A 367 19.91 12.36 -58.80
N VAL A 368 19.05 13.00 -57.99
CA VAL A 368 17.95 13.86 -58.48
C VAL A 368 18.49 14.97 -59.38
N LEU A 369 19.54 15.68 -58.94
CA LEU A 369 20.13 16.78 -59.71
C LEU A 369 20.83 16.30 -60.99
N THR A 370 21.48 15.13 -60.95
CA THR A 370 22.13 14.52 -62.11
C THR A 370 21.10 14.12 -63.17
N GLU A 371 19.99 13.51 -62.78
CA GLU A 371 18.90 13.13 -63.69
C GLU A 371 18.20 14.36 -64.29
N TRP A 372 18.19 15.49 -63.59
CA TRP A 372 17.73 16.78 -64.11
C TRP A 372 18.75 17.48 -65.01
N HIS A 373 19.92 16.89 -65.23
CA HIS A 373 21.06 17.50 -65.92
C HIS A 373 21.46 18.87 -65.33
N TYR A 374 21.37 19.01 -64.01
CA TYR A 374 21.81 20.23 -63.34
C TYR A 374 23.32 20.44 -63.52
N PRO A 375 23.80 21.66 -63.82
CA PRO A 375 25.22 21.90 -64.08
C PRO A 375 26.11 21.48 -62.90
N ASN A 376 27.13 20.65 -63.17
CA ASN A 376 28.09 20.16 -62.19
C ASN A 376 27.46 19.43 -60.98
N ALA A 377 26.37 18.68 -61.18
CA ALA A 377 25.66 17.97 -60.11
C ALA A 377 26.48 16.89 -59.37
N ASN A 378 27.59 16.40 -59.93
CA ASN A 378 28.36 15.23 -59.47
C ASN A 378 29.04 15.34 -58.09
N ARG A 379 28.77 16.38 -57.31
CA ARG A 379 29.38 16.62 -55.99
C ARG A 379 28.39 17.36 -55.09
N VAL A 380 27.59 16.61 -54.34
CA VAL A 380 26.69 17.15 -53.32
C VAL A 380 27.13 16.70 -51.93
N PHE A 381 27.33 17.65 -51.02
CA PHE A 381 27.70 17.37 -49.63
C PHE A 381 26.76 18.08 -48.67
N PHE A 382 26.36 17.39 -47.59
CA PHE A 382 25.62 18.01 -46.49
C PHE A 382 26.57 18.68 -45.50
N ASP A 383 26.37 19.98 -45.29
CA ASP A 383 27.05 20.77 -44.27
C ASP A 383 26.22 20.75 -42.98
N GLU A 384 26.66 19.96 -42.00
CA GLU A 384 25.96 19.80 -40.72
C GLU A 384 25.91 21.10 -39.89
N SER A 385 26.86 22.01 -40.10
CA SER A 385 26.90 23.29 -39.38
C SER A 385 25.87 24.28 -39.93
N ALA A 386 25.75 24.36 -41.26
CA ALA A 386 24.73 25.15 -41.94
C ALA A 386 23.36 24.46 -41.97
N LYS A 387 23.33 23.15 -41.72
CA LYS A 387 22.20 22.24 -41.94
C LYS A 387 21.67 22.35 -43.37
N ASP A 388 22.57 22.45 -44.33
CA ASP A 388 22.29 22.80 -45.73
C ASP A 388 23.29 22.09 -46.66
N PHE A 389 23.10 22.24 -47.97
CA PHE A 389 23.90 21.56 -48.97
C PHE A 389 24.95 22.47 -49.62
N GLN A 390 26.09 21.86 -49.91
CA GLN A 390 27.11 22.38 -50.82
C GLN A 390 27.03 21.59 -52.13
N ILE A 391 26.83 22.29 -53.25
CA ILE A 391 26.65 21.71 -54.58
C ILE A 391 27.77 22.26 -55.46
N ALA A 392 28.53 21.37 -56.12
CA ALA A 392 29.70 21.74 -56.94
C ALA A 392 30.74 22.62 -56.19
N GLY A 393 30.85 22.44 -54.87
CA GLY A 393 31.77 23.22 -54.02
C GLY A 393 31.30 24.65 -53.68
N LYS A 394 30.08 25.04 -54.09
CA LYS A 394 29.43 26.30 -53.67
C LYS A 394 28.32 26.02 -52.67
N ALA A 395 28.14 26.90 -51.67
CA ALA A 395 27.01 26.80 -50.75
C ALA A 395 25.71 27.09 -51.51
N ARG A 396 24.71 26.22 -51.45
CA ARG A 396 23.44 26.38 -52.18
C ARG A 396 22.80 27.77 -51.98
N GLY A 397 22.82 28.29 -50.75
CA GLY A 397 22.28 29.62 -50.43
C GLY A 397 22.93 30.80 -51.16
N SER A 398 24.14 30.62 -51.69
CA SER A 398 24.90 31.63 -52.44
C SER A 398 24.55 31.69 -53.93
N SER A 399 23.78 30.72 -54.45
CA SER A 399 23.30 30.71 -55.82
C SER A 399 22.14 31.69 -56.04
N GLY A 400 21.88 32.06 -57.29
CA GLY A 400 20.75 32.92 -57.65
C GLY A 400 19.39 32.31 -57.31
N LYS A 401 18.36 33.16 -57.25
CA LYS A 401 17.00 32.75 -56.84
C LYS A 401 16.49 31.52 -57.58
N GLY A 402 16.86 31.37 -58.85
CA GLY A 402 16.42 30.23 -59.67
C GLY A 402 17.10 28.93 -59.39
N LEU A 403 18.43 28.94 -59.33
CA LEU A 403 19.19 27.79 -58.90
C LEU A 403 18.78 27.37 -57.48
N ARG A 404 18.44 28.32 -56.60
CA ARG A 404 17.90 28.02 -55.27
C ARG A 404 16.53 27.34 -55.31
N ALA A 405 15.60 27.80 -56.15
CA ALA A 405 14.29 27.18 -56.30
C ALA A 405 14.40 25.72 -56.77
N ILE A 406 15.22 25.47 -57.79
CA ILE A 406 15.45 24.14 -58.33
C ILE A 406 16.14 23.24 -57.30
N THR A 407 17.22 23.71 -56.66
CA THR A 407 17.93 22.90 -55.66
C THR A 407 17.09 22.66 -54.41
N HIS A 408 16.21 23.58 -54.02
CA HIS A 408 15.25 23.34 -52.96
C HIS A 408 14.23 22.27 -53.36
N ALA A 409 13.69 22.34 -54.58
CA ALA A 409 12.81 21.30 -55.12
C ALA A 409 13.50 19.93 -55.13
N ALA A 410 14.76 19.87 -55.55
CA ALA A 410 15.56 18.66 -55.54
C ALA A 410 15.72 18.08 -54.13
N VAL A 411 16.01 18.91 -53.13
CA VAL A 411 16.11 18.45 -51.73
C VAL A 411 14.76 17.94 -51.23
N SER A 412 13.65 18.64 -51.49
CA SER A 412 12.33 18.20 -51.06
C SER A 412 11.89 16.88 -51.71
N ILE A 413 12.19 16.69 -53.00
CA ILE A 413 11.95 15.44 -53.73
C ILE A 413 12.86 14.33 -53.19
N ALA A 414 14.13 14.63 -52.90
CA ALA A 414 15.06 13.67 -52.32
C ALA A 414 14.60 13.21 -50.93
N VAL A 415 14.01 14.07 -50.08
CA VAL A 415 13.44 13.64 -48.79
C VAL A 415 12.35 12.58 -49.01
N LEU A 416 11.43 12.84 -49.94
CA LEU A 416 10.36 11.92 -50.29
C LEU A 416 10.92 10.59 -50.82
N GLU A 417 11.83 10.62 -51.80
CA GLU A 417 12.43 9.41 -52.35
C GLU A 417 13.23 8.62 -51.33
N PHE A 418 14.08 9.29 -50.56
CA PHE A 418 14.90 8.64 -49.54
C PHE A 418 14.01 7.89 -48.55
N CYS A 419 12.90 8.50 -48.13
CA CYS A 419 11.98 7.83 -47.23
C CYS A 419 11.33 6.60 -47.89
N LEU A 420 10.92 6.70 -49.16
CA LEU A 420 10.29 5.60 -49.89
C LEU A 420 11.25 4.46 -50.25
N GLU A 421 12.51 4.75 -50.52
CA GLU A 421 13.56 3.74 -50.82
C GLU A 421 13.98 2.95 -49.58
N HIS A 422 13.89 3.56 -48.40
CA HIS A 422 14.29 2.98 -47.12
C HIS A 422 13.13 2.51 -46.24
N ASP A 423 11.91 2.46 -46.77
CA ASP A 423 10.68 2.12 -46.03
C ASP A 423 10.49 2.97 -44.74
N LEU A 424 10.90 4.23 -44.80
CA LEU A 424 10.76 5.19 -43.70
C LEU A 424 9.43 5.96 -43.79
N PRO A 425 8.85 6.34 -42.64
CA PRO A 425 7.55 7.00 -42.61
C PRO A 425 7.62 8.41 -43.19
N HIS A 426 6.86 8.68 -44.26
CA HIS A 426 6.70 9.99 -44.89
C HIS A 426 5.21 10.26 -45.21
N PRO A 427 4.72 11.52 -45.24
CA PRO A 427 3.32 11.82 -45.58
C PRO A 427 2.83 11.31 -46.95
N GLY A 428 3.73 10.88 -47.83
CA GLY A 428 3.42 10.36 -49.16
C GLY A 428 3.03 11.42 -50.19
N PHE A 429 3.08 12.71 -49.84
CA PHE A 429 2.83 13.80 -50.79
C PHE A 429 3.86 14.92 -50.68
N LEU A 430 3.99 15.70 -51.75
CA LEU A 430 4.82 16.90 -51.83
C LEU A 430 4.10 17.98 -52.64
N VAL A 431 4.06 19.21 -52.13
CA VAL A 431 3.51 20.38 -52.83
C VAL A 431 4.61 21.40 -53.04
N LEU A 432 4.87 21.76 -54.29
CA LEU A 432 5.87 22.74 -54.69
C LEU A 432 5.20 23.89 -55.44
N ASP A 433 5.36 25.10 -54.92
CA ASP A 433 4.86 26.32 -55.54
C ASP A 433 6.00 27.04 -56.28
N SER A 434 5.88 27.11 -57.60
CA SER A 434 6.76 27.81 -58.53
C SER A 434 8.24 27.37 -58.51
N PRO A 435 8.57 26.05 -58.56
CA PRO A 435 9.95 25.56 -58.56
C PRO A 435 10.80 26.00 -59.77
N LEU A 436 10.16 26.36 -60.90
CA LEU A 436 10.82 26.68 -62.17
C LEU A 436 10.72 28.17 -62.55
N LEU A 437 10.19 29.04 -61.68
CA LEU A 437 9.90 30.45 -62.00
C LEU A 437 11.08 31.22 -62.61
N ALA A 438 12.28 30.98 -62.11
CA ALA A 438 13.48 31.73 -62.48
C ALA A 438 14.22 31.19 -63.71
N TYR A 439 13.81 30.03 -64.22
CA TYR A 439 14.27 29.55 -65.53
C TYR A 439 13.86 30.53 -66.66
N TRP A 440 12.87 31.38 -66.41
CA TRP A 440 12.26 32.28 -67.41
C TRP A 440 12.70 33.75 -67.30
N LYS A 441 13.39 34.14 -66.21
CA LYS A 441 13.94 35.50 -66.00
C LYS A 441 15.31 35.42 -65.34
N PRO A 442 16.39 35.20 -66.11
CA PRO A 442 17.74 35.25 -65.57
C PRO A 442 18.07 36.68 -65.11
N GLU A 443 18.57 36.84 -63.87
CA GLU A 443 19.04 38.12 -63.31
C GLU A 443 20.55 38.36 -63.58
N GLY A 444 21.27 37.41 -64.24
CA GLY A 444 22.68 37.52 -64.64
C GLY A 444 23.21 36.33 -65.46
N GLU A 445 24.41 36.44 -66.07
CA GLU A 445 25.03 35.40 -66.94
C GLU A 445 25.37 34.09 -66.21
N GLU A 446 25.61 34.11 -64.89
CA GLU A 446 25.89 32.90 -64.09
C GLU A 446 24.64 32.09 -63.71
N ASP A 447 23.44 32.69 -63.83
CA ASP A 447 22.14 32.09 -63.51
C ASP A 447 21.32 31.73 -64.76
N ASP A 448 21.91 31.90 -65.96
CA ASP A 448 21.23 31.64 -67.20
C ASP A 448 21.16 30.13 -67.50
N LEU A 449 20.03 29.53 -67.12
CA LEU A 449 19.71 28.15 -67.46
C LEU A 449 19.06 28.03 -68.85
N SER A 450 18.83 29.13 -69.56
CA SER A 450 18.15 29.12 -70.85
C SER A 450 18.98 28.34 -71.90
N GLY A 451 18.42 27.23 -72.38
CA GLY A 451 19.09 26.31 -73.31
C GLY A 451 19.52 24.96 -72.71
N THR A 452 19.26 24.71 -71.43
CA THR A 452 19.40 23.37 -70.82
C THR A 452 18.12 22.53 -71.00
N ASP A 453 18.18 21.20 -70.96
CA ASP A 453 16.98 20.34 -70.97
C ASP A 453 16.40 20.09 -69.55
N LEU A 454 16.83 20.90 -68.58
CA LEU A 454 16.47 20.73 -67.16
C LEU A 454 14.96 20.77 -66.93
N LYS A 455 14.23 21.66 -67.61
CA LYS A 455 12.77 21.77 -67.47
C LYS A 455 12.09 20.47 -67.88
N GLU A 456 12.45 19.95 -69.04
CA GLU A 456 11.91 18.70 -69.58
C GLU A 456 12.26 17.53 -68.67
N ARG A 457 13.53 17.44 -68.22
CA ARG A 457 14.00 16.39 -67.32
C ARG A 457 13.32 16.43 -65.96
N PHE A 458 13.11 17.62 -65.39
CA PHE A 458 12.40 17.81 -64.14
C PHE A 458 10.98 17.22 -64.20
N TYR A 459 10.22 17.54 -65.26
CA TYR A 459 8.88 17.00 -65.42
C TYR A 459 8.88 15.50 -65.73
N ASP A 460 9.79 15.02 -66.58
CA ASP A 460 9.89 13.59 -66.90
C ASP A 460 10.27 12.76 -65.65
N TYR A 461 11.17 13.30 -64.81
CA TYR A 461 11.54 12.73 -63.53
C TYR A 461 10.33 12.56 -62.60
N ILE A 462 9.54 13.63 -62.44
CA ILE A 462 8.35 13.60 -61.58
C ILE A 462 7.28 12.64 -62.11
N LEU A 463 7.10 12.57 -63.44
CA LEU A 463 6.20 11.61 -64.07
C LEU A 463 6.67 10.15 -63.93
N GLY A 464 7.97 9.93 -63.67
CA GLY A 464 8.58 8.63 -63.43
C GLY A 464 8.60 8.20 -61.96
N LEU A 465 8.16 9.05 -61.02
CA LEU A 465 8.10 8.72 -59.59
C LEU A 465 7.14 7.54 -59.32
N ARG A 466 7.39 6.85 -58.21
CA ARG A 466 6.57 5.71 -57.78
C ARG A 466 5.10 6.11 -57.56
N SER A 467 4.19 5.19 -57.83
CA SER A 467 2.74 5.42 -57.76
C SER A 467 2.19 5.62 -56.33
N ASP A 468 2.99 5.33 -55.31
CA ASP A 468 2.66 5.54 -53.89
C ASP A 468 3.02 6.96 -53.39
N ALA A 469 3.51 7.83 -54.28
CA ALA A 469 3.79 9.23 -54.01
C ALA A 469 2.89 10.19 -54.81
N GLN A 470 2.49 11.31 -54.20
CA GLN A 470 1.75 12.38 -54.87
C GLN A 470 2.54 13.69 -54.89
N VAL A 471 2.97 14.14 -56.07
CA VAL A 471 3.62 15.44 -56.24
C VAL A 471 2.64 16.42 -56.89
N ILE A 472 2.44 17.58 -56.26
CA ILE A 472 1.57 18.66 -56.74
C ILE A 472 2.46 19.87 -57.03
N ILE A 473 2.49 20.29 -58.29
CA ILE A 473 3.26 21.45 -58.73
C ILE A 473 2.28 22.55 -59.09
N VAL A 474 2.48 23.73 -58.52
CA VAL A 474 1.74 24.94 -58.85
C VAL A 474 2.68 25.83 -59.65
N GLU A 475 2.35 26.09 -60.91
CA GLU A 475 3.16 26.91 -61.81
C GLU A 475 2.29 27.88 -62.60
N ASN A 476 2.88 29.02 -62.96
CA ASN A 476 2.20 30.04 -63.77
C ASN A 476 2.28 29.76 -65.27
N GLU A 477 3.33 29.06 -65.72
CA GLU A 477 3.54 28.74 -67.12
C GLU A 477 3.03 27.35 -67.49
N HIS A 478 2.67 27.16 -68.76
CA HIS A 478 2.27 25.85 -69.25
C HIS A 478 3.45 24.87 -69.27
N PRO A 479 3.24 23.61 -68.82
CA PRO A 479 4.25 22.59 -68.94
C PRO A 479 4.39 22.14 -70.42
N PRO A 480 5.48 21.43 -70.78
CA PRO A 480 5.64 20.87 -72.11
C PRO A 480 4.49 19.91 -72.49
N ASP A 481 4.23 19.74 -73.79
CA ASP A 481 3.07 18.97 -74.29
C ASP A 481 3.01 17.53 -73.74
N PHE A 482 4.16 16.85 -73.59
CA PHE A 482 4.21 15.49 -73.05
C PHE A 482 3.67 15.38 -71.61
N VAL A 483 3.72 16.47 -70.83
CA VAL A 483 3.18 16.54 -69.47
C VAL A 483 1.66 16.69 -69.50
N LEU A 484 1.12 17.40 -70.50
CA LEU A 484 -0.32 17.50 -70.72
C LEU A 484 -0.91 16.14 -71.12
N GLU A 485 -0.15 15.31 -71.82
CA GLU A 485 -0.56 13.97 -72.25
C GLU A 485 -0.46 12.91 -71.15
N ARG A 486 0.61 12.95 -70.33
CA ARG A 486 0.93 11.92 -69.33
C ARG A 486 0.51 12.27 -67.90
N GLY A 487 0.37 13.56 -67.59
CA GLY A 487 0.13 14.07 -66.24
C GLY A 487 -1.30 14.57 -66.02
N ASN A 488 -1.67 14.72 -64.74
CA ASN A 488 -2.94 15.35 -64.36
C ASN A 488 -2.80 16.87 -64.30
N VAL A 489 -2.93 17.54 -65.47
CA VAL A 489 -2.79 18.99 -65.56
C VAL A 489 -4.15 19.68 -65.47
N THR A 490 -4.29 20.61 -64.53
CA THR A 490 -5.46 21.49 -64.43
C THR A 490 -5.04 22.92 -64.72
N VAL A 491 -5.54 23.50 -65.82
CA VAL A 491 -5.26 24.88 -66.20
C VAL A 491 -6.29 25.82 -65.56
N PHE A 492 -5.80 26.87 -64.88
CA PHE A 492 -6.63 27.95 -64.35
C PHE A 492 -6.55 29.18 -65.26
N THR A 493 -7.65 29.51 -65.94
CA THR A 493 -7.64 30.50 -67.04
C THR A 493 -8.00 31.91 -66.63
N LYS A 494 -8.60 32.11 -65.44
CA LYS A 494 -9.28 33.34 -65.02
C LYS A 494 -10.35 33.83 -66.02
N ASN A 495 -10.83 32.93 -66.88
CA ASN A 495 -11.89 33.20 -67.85
C ASN A 495 -13.14 32.38 -67.49
N PRO A 496 -14.28 33.01 -67.10
CA PRO A 496 -15.48 32.29 -66.70
C PRO A 496 -16.08 31.43 -67.82
N HIS A 497 -15.67 31.68 -69.06
CA HIS A 497 -16.19 31.02 -70.26
C HIS A 497 -15.22 29.98 -70.85
N ARG A 498 -14.06 29.73 -70.22
CA ARG A 498 -13.07 28.78 -70.73
C ARG A 498 -12.42 27.98 -69.60
N ASP A 499 -12.57 26.66 -69.66
CA ASP A 499 -12.01 25.70 -68.68
C ASP A 499 -12.31 26.11 -67.23
N ARG A 500 -11.39 25.84 -66.29
CA ARG A 500 -11.56 26.17 -64.88
C ARG A 500 -11.09 27.61 -64.64
N TYR A 501 -11.97 28.48 -64.14
CA TYR A 501 -11.64 29.88 -63.86
C TYR A 501 -10.49 30.03 -62.85
N GLY A 502 -10.53 29.30 -61.74
CA GLY A 502 -9.54 29.34 -60.68
C GLY A 502 -9.67 28.13 -59.75
N PHE A 503 -8.83 28.05 -58.71
CA PHE A 503 -8.88 26.94 -57.75
C PHE A 503 -10.25 26.85 -57.08
N PHE A 504 -10.80 27.99 -56.65
CA PHE A 504 -12.18 28.11 -56.19
C PHE A 504 -13.15 28.34 -57.35
N PRO A 505 -14.34 27.72 -57.33
CA PRO A 505 -15.35 27.96 -58.36
C PRO A 505 -15.83 29.40 -58.33
N VAL A 506 -16.22 29.94 -59.50
CA VAL A 506 -16.87 31.24 -59.58
C VAL A 506 -18.22 31.12 -58.89
N ARG A 507 -18.44 31.93 -57.85
CA ARG A 507 -19.81 32.12 -57.33
C ARG A 507 -20.59 32.82 -58.43
N ASN A 508 -21.55 32.13 -59.05
CA ASN A 508 -22.48 32.76 -59.98
C ASN A 508 -23.27 33.85 -59.22
N GLY A 509 -22.91 35.12 -59.43
CA GLY A 509 -23.69 36.32 -59.17
C GLY A 509 -24.00 36.67 -57.70
N VAL A 510 -23.39 37.77 -57.23
CA VAL A 510 -24.14 39.04 -57.14
C VAL A 510 -23.50 40.00 -58.11
#